data_AF-T0PW78-F1
#
_entry.id   AF-T0PW78-F1
#
_cell.length_a   1.000
_cell.length_b   1.000
_cell.length_c   1.000
_cell.angle_alpha   90.00
_cell.angle_beta   90.00
_cell.angle_gamma   90.00
#
_symmetry.space_group_name_H-M   'P 1'
#
loop_
_entity.id
_entity.type
_entity.pdbx_description
1 polymer ?
#
loop_
_entity_poly.entity_id
_entity_poly.type
_entity_poly.pdbx_seq_one_letter_code
_entity_poly.pdbx_strand_id
1 'polypeptide(L)'
;MWLRTFFSSGLSKYVLTDKSARGDGHGNHTPVVQIWYRILSNLVAAVLVALSLAALAVVVAQGTFRREDVQYHDQAKASYWNSYGASCKLNHAGWVPHSCSAIEVNTTANAVAWNAIGANVAARLAIPAGATYSVSTCFMGATPEIGWASLQLLIGYDDFPTCCPQNGSQTIAGLFMVETALRMTHPEGVYLVTGFIDKVTTTTKVYTSTDGSTHRLVAGVETMQVALNGTTAPDPIGRNTEIPSFPLGRRYAVSSHNQAVMVAIFDDLDTDLGWSTGRDSKIPVVSGWIVGHSVDNGDELLAMQIVFSIASMLLFWGDVYMTMEGLQGVLRNKPVLTYDVLSGLERRKLLMLFITLNSMPSILYIDVARIYYGTDSGLKIWVIATVSLSILAAFAGFLVVTLLQYVPSPHCLHHHVATFSAPFFLYASIISVASVIGGEMFTLNLSFNNAPGGLAFFARGAFWPSGAYTPEGAPAAMTHLLPMMWLPVLLSLLGAIAYSKLKRILEGHSGIVNTEWTTKNAFLTATTVPNWVTSMPLAPHHGIKIGNRTFCKPSTQVLFGYASVPSPQPSPTQT
;
A
#
# COMPACT_ATOMS: atom_id res chain seq x y z
N MET A 1 -44.05 30.44 -5.13
CA MET A 1 -45.11 29.41 -4.93
C MET A 1 -44.98 28.20 -5.87
N TRP A 2 -43.84 28.01 -6.55
CA TRP A 2 -43.59 26.90 -7.49
C TRP A 2 -42.41 25.99 -7.06
N LEU A 3 -41.84 26.22 -5.87
CA LEU A 3 -40.71 25.46 -5.29
C LEU A 3 -41.12 24.51 -4.16
N ARG A 4 -42.38 24.52 -3.73
CA ARG A 4 -42.92 23.58 -2.73
C ARG A 4 -43.45 22.27 -3.34
N THR A 5 -43.72 22.25 -4.64
CA THR A 5 -44.35 21.11 -5.32
C THR A 5 -43.35 20.10 -5.91
N PHE A 6 -42.09 20.49 -6.16
CA PHE A 6 -41.08 19.58 -6.70
C PHE A 6 -40.39 18.71 -5.63
N PHE A 7 -40.33 19.17 -4.37
CA PHE A 7 -39.77 18.38 -3.25
C PHE A 7 -40.79 17.46 -2.56
N SER A 8 -42.06 17.45 -3.00
CA SER A 8 -43.15 16.80 -2.25
C SER A 8 -43.47 15.36 -2.68
N SER A 9 -43.01 14.85 -3.83
CA SER A 9 -43.56 13.59 -4.36
C SER A 9 -42.55 12.55 -4.88
N GLY A 10 -41.26 12.91 -5.05
CA GLY A 10 -40.23 12.00 -5.55
C GLY A 10 -39.35 11.38 -4.46
N LEU A 11 -38.52 12.19 -3.80
CA LEU A 11 -37.49 11.69 -2.87
C LEU A 11 -38.01 11.13 -1.54
N SER A 12 -39.17 11.61 -1.07
CA SER A 12 -39.77 11.17 0.21
C SER A 12 -40.16 9.69 0.20
N LYS A 13 -40.47 9.11 -0.97
CA LYS A 13 -40.82 7.68 -1.09
C LYS A 13 -39.62 6.73 -1.07
N TYR A 14 -38.41 7.21 -1.34
CA TYR A 14 -37.22 6.35 -1.49
C TYR A 14 -36.34 6.29 -0.24
N VAL A 15 -36.50 7.24 0.70
CA VAL A 15 -35.69 7.32 1.93
C VAL A 15 -36.49 6.96 3.19
N LEU A 16 -37.82 7.03 3.14
CA LEU A 16 -38.71 6.70 4.26
C LEU A 16 -39.34 5.32 4.02
N THR A 17 -39.11 4.35 4.92
CA THR A 17 -40.10 3.33 5.33
C THR A 17 -39.47 2.29 6.26
N ASP A 18 -39.14 2.65 7.50
CA ASP A 18 -39.35 1.69 8.59
C ASP A 18 -40.73 1.98 9.21
N LYS A 19 -41.79 1.51 8.52
CA LYS A 19 -43.16 1.55 9.05
C LYS A 19 -43.40 0.35 9.96
N SER A 20 -42.62 0.22 11.03
CA SER A 20 -43.00 -0.62 12.18
C SER A 20 -43.81 0.15 13.23
N ALA A 21 -44.05 1.46 13.05
CA ALA A 21 -44.53 2.35 14.11
C ALA A 21 -46.02 2.73 14.06
N ARG A 22 -46.87 2.06 13.27
CA ARG A 22 -48.33 2.15 13.42
C ARG A 22 -48.85 0.83 13.96
N GLY A 23 -49.53 0.93 15.11
CA GLY A 23 -49.95 -0.19 15.94
C GLY A 23 -50.71 -1.28 15.20
N ASP A 24 -50.61 -2.47 15.81
CA ASP A 24 -51.44 -3.66 15.66
C ASP A 24 -52.55 -3.56 14.59
N GLY A 25 -52.19 -4.03 13.40
CA GLY A 25 -53.10 -4.32 12.31
C GLY A 25 -52.41 -5.30 11.36
N HIS A 26 -53.02 -6.47 11.16
CA HIS A 26 -52.56 -7.52 10.26
C HIS A 26 -52.02 -6.97 8.93
N GLY A 27 -50.79 -7.37 8.55
CA GLY A 27 -50.34 -7.33 7.15
C GLY A 27 -49.18 -6.40 6.77
N ASN A 28 -48.33 -5.91 7.69
CA ASN A 28 -47.16 -5.12 7.28
C ASN A 28 -45.97 -5.99 6.88
N HIS A 29 -45.89 -6.32 5.59
CA HIS A 29 -44.70 -6.90 4.98
C HIS A 29 -43.56 -5.87 4.96
N THR A 30 -42.36 -6.28 5.38
CA THR A 30 -41.13 -5.51 5.18
C THR A 30 -40.99 -5.15 3.69
N PRO A 31 -40.69 -3.89 3.32
CA PRO A 31 -40.56 -3.52 1.92
C PRO A 31 -39.51 -4.39 1.23
N VAL A 32 -39.85 -4.95 0.07
CA VAL A 32 -39.01 -5.87 -0.72
C VAL A 32 -37.60 -5.31 -0.93
N VAL A 33 -37.48 -4.00 -1.12
CA VAL A 33 -36.20 -3.27 -1.28
C VAL A 33 -35.29 -3.42 -0.04
N GLN A 34 -35.82 -3.39 1.17
CA GLN A 34 -35.03 -3.55 2.39
C GLN A 34 -34.56 -5.00 2.59
N ILE A 35 -35.38 -5.97 2.18
CA ILE A 35 -35.00 -7.39 2.19
C ILE A 35 -33.80 -7.59 1.26
N TRP A 36 -33.88 -7.07 0.03
CA TRP A 36 -32.78 -7.13 -0.94
C TRP A 36 -31.54 -6.35 -0.49
N TYR A 37 -31.70 -5.17 0.11
CA TYR A 37 -30.58 -4.41 0.66
C TYR A 37 -29.80 -5.20 1.72
N ARG A 38 -30.50 -5.85 2.67
CA ARG A 38 -29.85 -6.65 3.73
C ARG A 38 -29.16 -7.87 3.16
N ILE A 39 -29.80 -8.58 2.24
CA ILE A 39 -29.20 -9.75 1.56
C ILE A 39 -27.96 -9.34 0.77
N LEU A 40 -28.07 -8.27 -0.02
CA LEU A 40 -26.94 -7.77 -0.82
C LEU A 40 -25.80 -7.28 0.07
N SER A 41 -26.08 -6.55 1.15
CA SER A 41 -25.06 -6.12 2.12
C SER A 41 -24.32 -7.31 2.73
N ASN A 42 -25.04 -8.35 3.14
CA ASN A 42 -24.42 -9.56 3.70
C ASN A 42 -23.63 -10.35 2.66
N LEU A 43 -24.13 -10.45 1.43
CA LEU A 43 -23.41 -11.08 0.32
C LEU A 43 -22.13 -10.31 0.00
N VAL A 44 -22.19 -8.98 -0.04
CA VAL A 44 -21.00 -8.12 -0.19
C VAL A 44 -20.03 -8.36 0.96
N ALA A 45 -20.49 -8.41 2.22
CA ALA A 45 -19.61 -8.73 3.35
C ALA A 45 -18.96 -10.11 3.22
N ALA A 46 -19.71 -11.14 2.81
CA ALA A 46 -19.17 -12.49 2.59
C ALA A 46 -18.17 -12.53 1.42
N VAL A 47 -18.47 -11.82 0.33
CA VAL A 47 -17.56 -11.65 -0.81
C VAL A 47 -16.31 -10.90 -0.38
N LEU A 48 -16.40 -9.86 0.45
CA LEU A 48 -15.23 -9.13 0.96
C LEU A 48 -14.34 -10.02 1.82
N VAL A 49 -14.92 -10.88 2.68
CA VAL A 49 -14.17 -11.88 3.45
C VAL A 49 -13.49 -12.89 2.51
N ALA A 50 -14.19 -13.40 1.50
CA ALA A 50 -13.61 -14.32 0.51
C ALA A 50 -12.52 -13.65 -0.34
N LEU A 51 -12.73 -12.39 -0.75
CA LEU A 51 -11.75 -11.58 -1.46
C LEU A 51 -10.52 -11.29 -0.61
N SER A 52 -10.65 -11.17 0.72
CA SER A 52 -9.48 -11.00 1.61
C SER A 52 -8.56 -12.23 1.60
N LEU A 53 -9.12 -13.44 1.48
CA LEU A 53 -8.36 -14.69 1.34
C LEU A 53 -7.73 -14.82 -0.04
N ALA A 54 -8.48 -14.47 -1.09
CA ALA A 54 -7.95 -14.42 -2.45
C ALA A 54 -6.83 -13.39 -2.57
N ALA A 55 -6.99 -12.22 -1.94
CA ALA A 55 -5.96 -11.18 -1.88
C ALA A 55 -4.71 -11.68 -1.17
N LEU A 56 -4.83 -12.45 -0.08
CA LEU A 56 -3.68 -13.10 0.56
C LEU A 56 -2.94 -14.03 -0.41
N ALA A 57 -3.66 -14.90 -1.13
CA ALA A 57 -3.05 -15.79 -2.11
C ALA A 57 -2.34 -15.01 -3.24
N VAL A 58 -2.96 -13.94 -3.73
CA VAL A 58 -2.38 -13.06 -4.75
C VAL A 58 -1.13 -12.35 -4.23
N VAL A 59 -1.18 -11.78 -3.03
CA VAL A 59 -0.07 -11.05 -2.41
C VAL A 59 1.13 -11.98 -2.18
N VAL A 60 0.89 -13.22 -1.73
CA VAL A 60 1.94 -14.24 -1.61
C VAL A 60 2.49 -14.61 -3.00
N ALA A 61 1.62 -14.87 -3.98
CA ALA A 61 2.03 -15.21 -5.34
C ALA A 61 2.81 -14.09 -6.05
N GLN A 62 2.55 -12.82 -5.69
CA GLN A 62 3.27 -11.64 -6.20
C GLN A 62 4.60 -11.37 -5.50
N GLY A 63 5.04 -12.26 -4.58
CA GLY A 63 6.38 -12.22 -3.98
C GLY A 63 6.53 -11.31 -2.76
N THR A 64 5.47 -11.10 -1.96
CA THR A 64 5.51 -10.09 -0.86
C THR A 64 6.55 -10.35 0.24
N PHE A 65 7.06 -11.57 0.37
CA PHE A 65 8.14 -11.88 1.33
C PHE A 65 9.52 -11.94 0.67
N ARG A 66 9.57 -12.09 -0.65
CA ARG A 66 10.79 -12.09 -1.44
C ARG A 66 10.44 -11.89 -2.91
N ARG A 67 10.98 -10.82 -3.49
CA ARG A 67 10.75 -10.43 -4.88
C ARG A 67 11.99 -9.78 -5.44
N GLU A 68 12.15 -9.90 -6.75
CA GLU A 68 13.17 -9.22 -7.53
C GLU A 68 12.56 -8.81 -8.87
N ASP A 69 12.82 -7.56 -9.28
CA ASP A 69 12.25 -6.96 -10.50
C ASP A 69 13.20 -5.90 -11.09
N VAL A 70 13.07 -5.60 -12.38
CA VAL A 70 13.90 -4.58 -13.05
C VAL A 70 13.20 -3.23 -13.02
N GLN A 71 13.94 -2.19 -12.62
CA GLN A 71 13.50 -0.81 -12.63
C GLN A 71 14.48 0.05 -13.40
N TYR A 72 13.97 0.95 -14.23
CA TYR A 72 14.76 1.97 -14.90
C TYR A 72 13.91 3.21 -15.14
N HIS A 73 14.57 4.31 -15.48
CA HIS A 73 13.92 5.56 -15.81
C HIS A 73 14.40 6.04 -17.17
N ASP A 74 13.45 6.31 -18.06
CA ASP A 74 13.72 6.74 -19.42
C ASP A 74 14.65 7.95 -19.45
N GLN A 75 15.63 7.90 -20.33
CA GLN A 75 16.69 8.89 -20.37
C GLN A 75 16.16 10.30 -20.73
N ALA A 76 15.09 10.37 -21.52
CA ALA A 76 14.46 11.62 -21.92
C ALA A 76 13.69 12.32 -20.79
N LYS A 77 13.38 11.62 -19.68
CA LYS A 77 12.60 12.18 -18.55
C LYS A 77 13.48 13.06 -17.67
N ALA A 78 13.39 14.37 -17.90
CA ALA A 78 14.15 15.38 -17.15
C ALA A 78 13.85 15.45 -15.64
N SER A 79 12.76 14.83 -15.18
CA SER A 79 12.45 14.69 -13.75
C SER A 79 13.40 13.75 -13.03
N TYR A 80 13.96 12.76 -13.74
CA TYR A 80 14.94 11.83 -13.21
C TYR A 80 16.33 12.19 -13.73
N TRP A 81 16.50 12.28 -15.04
CA TRP A 81 17.78 12.59 -15.66
C TRP A 81 18.03 14.09 -15.71
N ASN A 82 19.24 14.52 -15.38
CA ASN A 82 19.64 15.91 -15.51
C ASN A 82 21.14 16.06 -15.80
N SER A 83 21.49 17.15 -16.49
CA SER A 83 22.87 17.52 -16.74
C SER A 83 23.53 18.13 -15.51
N TYR A 84 24.80 17.79 -15.32
CA TYR A 84 25.63 18.34 -14.25
C TYR A 84 26.91 18.99 -14.77
N GLY A 85 27.60 18.33 -15.70
CA GLY A 85 28.83 18.84 -16.31
C GLY A 85 29.10 18.21 -17.67
N ALA A 86 29.88 18.90 -18.50
CA ALA A 86 30.32 18.44 -19.81
C ALA A 86 31.69 19.05 -20.13
N SER A 87 32.66 18.83 -19.24
CA SER A 87 34.03 19.34 -19.43
C SER A 87 35.10 18.25 -19.41
N CYS A 88 34.85 17.17 -18.67
CA CYS A 88 35.77 16.05 -18.56
C CYS A 88 36.09 15.42 -19.91
N LYS A 89 37.39 15.20 -20.16
CA LYS A 89 37.88 14.41 -21.28
C LYS A 89 38.61 13.19 -20.77
N LEU A 90 38.50 12.08 -21.50
CA LEU A 90 39.04 10.79 -21.11
C LEU A 90 40.00 10.26 -22.18
N ASN A 91 41.20 9.86 -21.79
CA ASN A 91 42.17 9.24 -22.68
C ASN A 91 42.54 7.84 -22.16
N HIS A 92 43.47 7.14 -22.82
CA HIS A 92 43.92 5.80 -22.45
C HIS A 92 44.43 5.65 -20.99
N ALA A 93 44.83 6.73 -20.32
CA ALA A 93 45.34 6.72 -18.95
C ALA A 93 44.29 7.11 -17.89
N GLY A 94 43.14 7.66 -18.30
CA GLY A 94 42.11 8.20 -17.40
C GLY A 94 41.71 9.62 -17.78
N TRP A 95 41.33 10.43 -16.79
CA TRP A 95 40.96 11.83 -17.04
C TRP A 95 42.14 12.62 -17.59
N VAL A 96 41.89 13.39 -18.66
CA VAL A 96 42.88 14.33 -19.19
C VAL A 96 43.12 15.43 -18.14
N PRO A 97 44.38 15.74 -17.79
CA PRO A 97 44.69 16.76 -16.80
C PRO A 97 44.00 18.09 -17.10
N HIS A 98 43.38 18.70 -16.07
CA HIS A 98 42.65 19.97 -16.15
C HIS A 98 41.47 20.01 -17.13
N SER A 99 41.00 18.87 -17.64
CA SER A 99 39.79 18.83 -18.47
C SER A 99 38.51 18.91 -17.64
N CYS A 100 38.46 18.19 -16.51
CA CYS A 100 37.31 18.19 -15.62
C CYS A 100 37.20 19.48 -14.81
N SER A 101 35.98 19.98 -14.68
CA SER A 101 35.63 21.11 -13.83
C SER A 101 35.72 20.75 -12.35
N ALA A 102 35.92 21.76 -11.50
CA ALA A 102 35.96 21.56 -10.05
C ALA A 102 34.65 20.98 -9.49
N ILE A 103 33.50 21.31 -10.10
CA ILE A 103 32.21 20.76 -9.68
C ILE A 103 32.11 19.25 -9.96
N GLU A 104 32.60 18.79 -11.12
CA GLU A 104 32.60 17.37 -11.47
C GLU A 104 33.52 16.57 -10.53
N VAL A 105 34.73 17.07 -10.28
CA VAL A 105 35.69 16.42 -9.35
C VAL A 105 35.14 16.34 -7.93
N ASN A 106 34.48 17.41 -7.46
CA ASN A 106 33.88 17.47 -6.12
C ASN A 106 32.64 16.58 -5.95
N THR A 107 32.17 15.92 -7.01
CA THR A 107 31.04 14.97 -6.93
C THR A 107 31.33 13.82 -5.97
N THR A 108 32.58 13.36 -5.96
CA THR A 108 33.06 12.30 -5.06
C THR A 108 33.68 12.90 -3.80
N ALA A 109 33.81 12.09 -2.75
CA ALA A 109 34.33 12.52 -1.45
C ALA A 109 35.74 13.12 -1.55
N ASN A 110 36.54 12.71 -2.54
CA ASN A 110 37.84 13.29 -2.80
C ASN A 110 38.25 13.10 -4.29
N ALA A 111 39.21 13.92 -4.74
CA ALA A 111 39.71 13.86 -6.11
C ALA A 111 40.43 12.55 -6.46
N VAL A 112 40.92 11.81 -5.46
CA VAL A 112 41.61 10.52 -5.67
C VAL A 112 40.63 9.47 -6.16
N ALA A 113 39.44 9.38 -5.54
CA ALA A 113 38.36 8.51 -5.98
C ALA A 113 37.87 8.89 -7.39
N TRP A 114 37.67 10.19 -7.66
CA TRP A 114 37.32 10.67 -9.00
C TRP A 114 38.33 10.21 -10.05
N ASN A 115 39.62 10.40 -9.80
CA ASN A 115 40.69 9.99 -10.72
C ASN A 115 40.74 8.48 -10.95
N ALA A 116 40.53 7.69 -9.90
CA ALA A 116 40.49 6.23 -10.01
C ALA A 116 39.27 5.74 -10.81
N ILE A 117 38.11 6.39 -10.68
CA ILE A 117 36.94 6.12 -11.54
C ILE A 117 37.30 6.37 -13.01
N GLY A 118 37.91 7.52 -13.33
CA GLY A 118 38.33 7.84 -14.69
C GLY A 118 39.31 6.81 -15.27
N ALA A 119 40.34 6.45 -14.50
CA ALA A 119 41.31 5.43 -14.92
C ALA A 119 40.63 4.06 -15.16
N ASN A 120 39.69 3.67 -14.29
CA ASN A 120 38.92 2.44 -14.45
C ASN A 120 38.06 2.45 -15.72
N VAL A 121 37.32 3.54 -15.95
CA VAL A 121 36.47 3.71 -17.14
C VAL A 121 37.31 3.70 -18.41
N ALA A 122 38.44 4.42 -18.44
CA ALA A 122 39.35 4.46 -19.58
C ALA A 122 39.93 3.08 -19.93
N ALA A 123 40.38 2.34 -18.92
CA ALA A 123 40.93 1.00 -19.10
C ALA A 123 39.88 0.04 -19.67
N ARG A 124 38.64 0.11 -19.16
CA ARG A 124 37.53 -0.75 -19.62
C ARG A 124 37.04 -0.41 -21.03
N LEU A 125 37.01 0.88 -21.39
CA LEU A 125 36.71 1.33 -22.76
C LEU A 125 37.83 0.96 -23.76
N ALA A 126 39.02 0.60 -23.27
CA ALA A 126 40.20 0.32 -24.08
C ALA A 126 40.50 1.46 -25.08
N ILE A 127 40.50 2.71 -24.58
CA ILE A 127 40.69 3.90 -25.42
C ILE A 127 42.06 3.82 -26.11
N PRO A 128 42.13 3.95 -27.45
CA PRO A 128 43.41 3.91 -28.16
C PRO A 128 44.37 5.03 -27.72
N ALA A 129 45.66 4.73 -27.73
CA ALA A 129 46.68 5.75 -27.50
C ALA A 129 46.54 6.90 -28.52
N GLY A 130 46.53 8.14 -28.03
CA GLY A 130 46.32 9.35 -28.83
C GLY A 130 44.85 9.75 -29.07
N ALA A 131 43.89 8.87 -28.77
CA ALA A 131 42.48 9.23 -28.79
C ALA A 131 42.05 9.90 -27.47
N THR A 132 41.06 10.78 -27.56
CA THR A 132 40.44 11.44 -26.41
C THR A 132 38.93 11.45 -26.61
N TYR A 133 38.19 10.96 -25.62
CA TYR A 133 36.73 10.90 -25.62
C TYR A 133 36.16 11.99 -24.73
N SER A 134 34.98 12.48 -25.10
CA SER A 134 34.25 13.54 -24.39
C SER A 134 33.27 12.92 -23.40
N VAL A 135 33.30 13.35 -22.14
CA VAL A 135 32.47 12.76 -21.08
C VAL A 135 31.50 13.78 -20.53
N SER A 136 30.22 13.45 -20.62
CA SER A 136 29.14 14.19 -19.97
C SER A 136 28.83 13.57 -18.62
N THR A 137 28.89 14.40 -17.59
CA THR A 137 28.53 14.06 -16.22
C THR A 137 27.06 14.38 -16.01
N CYS A 138 26.28 13.34 -15.73
CA CYS A 138 24.83 13.41 -15.58
C CYS A 138 24.43 12.83 -14.22
N PHE A 139 23.28 13.26 -13.71
CA PHE A 139 22.66 12.60 -12.55
C PHE A 139 21.31 12.02 -12.95
N MET A 140 21.01 10.84 -12.42
CA MET A 140 19.64 10.50 -12.06
C MET A 140 19.38 10.99 -10.64
N GLY A 141 18.37 11.81 -10.43
CA GLY A 141 18.09 12.45 -9.15
C GLY A 141 19.03 13.62 -8.85
N ALA A 142 19.57 13.71 -7.64
CA ALA A 142 20.33 14.85 -7.14
C ALA A 142 19.55 16.18 -7.18
N THR A 143 18.24 16.11 -6.97
CA THR A 143 17.35 17.26 -6.81
C THR A 143 16.50 17.10 -5.54
N PRO A 144 16.04 18.21 -4.94
CA PRO A 144 15.19 18.15 -3.75
C PRO A 144 13.92 17.30 -3.94
N GLU A 145 13.40 17.23 -5.17
CA GLU A 145 12.21 16.46 -5.51
C GLU A 145 12.45 14.95 -5.50
N ILE A 146 13.67 14.49 -5.82
CA ILE A 146 14.02 13.05 -5.87
C ILE A 146 14.68 12.57 -4.58
N GLY A 147 15.50 13.39 -3.93
CA GLY A 147 16.08 13.09 -2.62
C GLY A 147 17.28 12.10 -2.63
N TRP A 148 17.45 11.30 -3.67
CA TRP A 148 18.59 10.41 -3.88
C TRP A 148 19.32 10.75 -5.19
N ALA A 149 20.50 10.17 -5.41
CA ALA A 149 21.28 10.39 -6.63
C ALA A 149 21.92 9.10 -7.15
N SER A 150 22.09 9.02 -8.46
CA SER A 150 22.99 8.08 -9.12
C SER A 150 23.76 8.83 -10.18
N LEU A 151 25.08 8.76 -10.13
CA LEU A 151 25.96 9.44 -11.07
C LEU A 151 26.02 8.61 -12.37
N GLN A 152 25.81 9.27 -13.50
CA GLN A 152 25.90 8.67 -14.83
C GLN A 152 26.99 9.36 -15.64
N LEU A 153 27.92 8.60 -16.18
CA LEU A 153 28.98 9.07 -17.06
C LEU A 153 28.65 8.62 -18.47
N LEU A 154 28.32 9.57 -19.35
CA LEU A 154 28.06 9.32 -20.75
C LEU A 154 29.29 9.67 -21.58
N ILE A 155 29.80 8.70 -22.33
CA ILE A 155 31.04 8.87 -23.08
C ILE A 155 30.72 8.93 -24.58
N GLY A 156 31.06 10.06 -25.20
CA GLY A 156 31.02 10.26 -26.64
C GLY A 156 32.40 10.11 -27.26
N TYR A 157 32.43 9.80 -28.55
CA TYR A 157 33.68 9.63 -29.29
C TYR A 157 34.38 10.98 -29.50
N ASP A 158 33.65 11.96 -30.06
CA ASP A 158 34.20 13.27 -30.44
C ASP A 158 33.52 14.40 -29.66
N ASP A 159 32.20 14.30 -29.46
CA ASP A 159 31.36 15.31 -28.81
C ASP A 159 30.82 14.85 -27.44
N PHE A 160 30.42 15.81 -26.61
CA PHE A 160 29.78 15.56 -25.32
C PHE A 160 28.33 15.07 -25.52
N PRO A 161 27.98 13.81 -25.17
CA PRO A 161 26.61 13.33 -25.31
C PRO A 161 25.65 14.11 -24.41
N THR A 162 24.40 14.27 -24.82
CA THR A 162 23.40 14.96 -24.01
C THR A 162 22.87 14.04 -22.91
N CYS A 163 22.75 14.51 -21.67
CA CYS A 163 22.22 13.70 -20.57
C CYS A 163 20.75 13.30 -20.78
N CYS A 164 19.95 14.18 -21.38
CA CYS A 164 18.51 14.02 -21.61
C CYS A 164 18.17 14.25 -23.11
N PRO A 165 18.55 13.32 -24.01
CA PRO A 165 18.24 13.46 -25.43
C PRO A 165 16.72 13.54 -25.67
N GLN A 166 16.30 14.41 -26.59
CA GLN A 166 14.88 14.65 -26.93
C GLN A 166 14.54 14.37 -28.40
N ASN A 167 15.56 14.06 -29.21
CA ASN A 167 15.45 13.95 -30.66
C ASN A 167 15.97 12.58 -31.14
N GLY A 168 15.41 11.51 -30.58
CA GLY A 168 15.77 10.12 -30.90
C GLY A 168 17.14 9.70 -30.38
N SER A 169 17.77 8.78 -31.10
CA SER A 169 19.03 8.14 -30.71
C SER A 169 20.24 9.06 -30.84
N GLN A 170 21.06 9.13 -29.78
CA GLN A 170 22.44 9.65 -29.84
C GLN A 170 23.46 8.51 -29.75
N THR A 171 24.60 8.63 -30.42
CA THR A 171 25.65 7.61 -30.38
C THR A 171 26.63 7.81 -29.23
N ILE A 172 26.92 6.74 -28.48
CA ILE A 172 27.87 6.74 -27.37
C ILE A 172 28.93 5.64 -27.53
N ALA A 173 30.10 5.87 -26.93
CA ALA A 173 31.16 4.88 -26.77
C ALA A 173 30.95 4.01 -25.50
N GLY A 174 30.28 4.57 -24.50
CA GLY A 174 29.93 3.86 -23.28
C GLY A 174 29.02 4.67 -22.36
N LEU A 175 28.41 3.96 -21.43
CA LEU A 175 27.54 4.50 -20.38
C LEU A 175 27.92 3.82 -19.07
N PHE A 176 28.31 4.59 -18.06
CA PHE A 176 28.69 4.07 -16.76
C PHE A 176 27.82 4.67 -15.67
N MET A 177 27.25 3.79 -14.86
CA MET A 177 26.58 4.13 -13.62
C MET A 177 27.57 4.03 -12.47
N VAL A 178 27.63 5.09 -11.67
CA VAL A 178 28.42 5.16 -10.45
C VAL A 178 27.48 5.31 -9.27
N GLU A 179 27.54 4.36 -8.36
CA GLU A 179 26.79 4.33 -7.11
C GLU A 179 27.74 4.24 -5.92
N THR A 180 27.19 4.26 -4.71
CA THR A 180 27.96 4.06 -3.47
C THR A 180 27.57 2.75 -2.81
N ALA A 181 28.48 2.15 -2.04
CA ALA A 181 28.15 1.03 -1.17
C ALA A 181 29.09 0.96 0.03
N LEU A 182 28.61 0.42 1.14
CA LEU A 182 29.44 0.00 2.28
C LEU A 182 29.91 -1.44 2.09
N ARG A 183 31.15 -1.71 2.47
CA ARG A 183 31.76 -3.04 2.49
C ARG A 183 32.47 -3.25 3.82
N MET A 184 32.51 -4.48 4.31
CA MET A 184 33.22 -4.77 5.57
C MET A 184 34.70 -4.39 5.53
N THR A 185 35.34 -4.48 4.35
CA THR A 185 36.75 -4.11 4.15
C THR A 185 36.97 -2.60 4.00
N HIS A 186 35.91 -1.84 3.73
CA HIS A 186 35.92 -0.40 3.50
C HIS A 186 34.70 0.23 4.19
N PRO A 187 34.73 0.36 5.54
CA PRO A 187 33.61 0.90 6.31
C PRO A 187 33.28 2.37 5.98
N GLU A 188 34.25 3.11 5.43
CA GLU A 188 34.09 4.46 4.89
C GLU A 188 33.28 4.52 3.58
N GLY A 189 33.03 3.37 2.97
CA GLY A 189 32.32 3.22 1.71
C GLY A 189 33.22 3.17 0.49
N VAL A 190 32.66 2.64 -0.60
CA VAL A 190 33.27 2.51 -1.92
C VAL A 190 32.30 3.03 -2.98
N TYR A 191 32.84 3.41 -4.13
CA TYR A 191 32.05 3.67 -5.34
C TYR A 191 31.94 2.39 -6.16
N LEU A 192 30.75 2.05 -6.62
CA LEU A 192 30.51 0.94 -7.55
C LEU A 192 30.39 1.52 -8.95
N VAL A 193 31.22 1.05 -9.88
CA VAL A 193 31.28 1.51 -11.27
C VAL A 193 30.85 0.37 -12.18
N THR A 194 29.63 0.48 -12.72
CA THR A 194 28.99 -0.53 -13.58
C THR A 194 28.75 0.08 -14.96
N GLY A 195 29.18 -0.58 -16.04
CA GLY A 195 29.31 0.08 -17.33
C GLY A 195 28.95 -0.76 -18.55
N PHE A 196 28.23 -0.15 -19.48
CA PHE A 196 28.10 -0.57 -20.87
C PHE A 196 29.27 -0.03 -21.70
N ILE A 197 29.88 -0.90 -22.51
CA ILE A 197 31.06 -0.59 -23.32
C ILE A 197 30.77 -1.03 -24.75
N ASP A 198 30.57 -0.07 -25.65
CA ASP A 198 30.04 -0.33 -27.00
C ASP A 198 30.83 -1.38 -27.78
N LYS A 199 32.16 -1.38 -27.68
CA LYS A 199 33.04 -2.33 -28.37
C LYS A 199 33.10 -3.72 -27.76
N VAL A 200 32.70 -3.88 -26.50
CA VAL A 200 32.88 -5.13 -25.73
C VAL A 200 31.53 -5.80 -25.49
N THR A 201 30.52 -5.04 -25.07
CA THR A 201 29.19 -5.56 -24.76
C THR A 201 28.30 -5.55 -26.00
N THR A 202 28.43 -6.58 -26.84
CA THR A 202 27.70 -6.72 -28.12
C THR A 202 26.47 -7.62 -28.06
N THR A 203 26.18 -8.22 -26.90
CA THR A 203 25.08 -9.17 -26.74
C THR A 203 24.16 -8.79 -25.59
N THR A 204 22.92 -9.25 -25.66
CA THR A 204 21.92 -9.10 -24.60
C THR A 204 21.52 -10.45 -24.02
N LYS A 205 21.11 -10.45 -22.75
CA LYS A 205 20.49 -11.59 -22.07
C LYS A 205 19.07 -11.23 -21.66
N VAL A 206 18.17 -12.21 -21.70
CA VAL A 206 16.83 -12.05 -21.13
C VAL A 206 16.92 -12.33 -19.64
N TYR A 207 16.42 -11.39 -18.83
CA TYR A 207 16.21 -11.55 -17.41
C TYR A 207 14.72 -11.73 -17.15
N THR A 208 14.36 -12.73 -16.35
CA THR A 208 12.98 -13.00 -15.95
C THR A 208 12.83 -12.62 -14.49
N SER A 209 12.00 -11.60 -14.23
CA SER A 209 11.66 -11.15 -12.89
C SER A 209 10.82 -12.20 -12.16
N THR A 210 10.75 -12.07 -10.84
CA THR A 210 9.99 -13.01 -9.99
C THR A 210 8.48 -13.03 -10.25
N ASP A 211 7.92 -11.97 -10.84
CA ASP A 211 6.51 -11.91 -11.25
C ASP A 211 6.26 -12.45 -12.67
N GLY A 212 7.30 -12.94 -13.34
CA GLY A 212 7.25 -13.49 -14.70
C GLY A 212 7.42 -12.45 -15.80
N SER A 213 7.60 -11.15 -15.47
CA SER A 213 7.97 -10.16 -16.47
C SER A 213 9.36 -10.47 -17.04
N THR A 214 9.63 -10.00 -18.25
CA THR A 214 10.92 -10.25 -18.92
C THR A 214 11.50 -8.95 -19.44
N HIS A 215 12.78 -8.74 -19.15
CA HIS A 215 13.53 -7.56 -19.57
C HIS A 215 14.80 -7.99 -20.29
N ARG A 216 15.21 -7.22 -21.30
CA ARG A 216 16.50 -7.44 -21.97
C ARG A 216 17.57 -6.63 -21.27
N LEU A 217 18.57 -7.31 -20.75
CA LEU A 217 19.74 -6.69 -20.13
C LEU A 217 20.94 -6.86 -21.05
N VAL A 218 21.88 -5.92 -21.01
CA VAL A 218 23.18 -6.09 -21.66
C VAL A 218 23.95 -7.22 -20.95
N ALA A 219 24.51 -8.14 -21.72
CA ALA A 219 25.31 -9.24 -21.19
C ALA A 219 26.77 -8.80 -20.98
N GLY A 220 27.46 -9.45 -20.03
CA GLY A 220 28.89 -9.20 -19.77
C GLY A 220 29.20 -7.85 -19.10
N VAL A 221 28.20 -7.21 -18.50
CA VAL A 221 28.41 -5.97 -17.73
C VAL A 221 29.09 -6.30 -16.40
N GLU A 222 30.29 -5.76 -16.20
CA GLU A 222 31.07 -5.92 -14.97
C GLU A 222 30.91 -4.71 -14.03
N THR A 223 31.02 -4.97 -12.72
CA THR A 223 31.03 -3.95 -11.67
C THR A 223 32.39 -3.92 -10.98
N MET A 224 32.96 -2.72 -10.85
CA MET A 224 34.22 -2.48 -10.17
C MET A 224 33.97 -1.63 -8.93
N GLN A 225 34.59 -1.96 -7.81
CA GLN A 225 34.64 -1.08 -6.64
C GLN A 225 35.86 -0.17 -6.72
N VAL A 226 35.66 1.10 -6.36
CA VAL A 226 36.70 2.13 -6.23
C VAL A 226 36.65 2.67 -4.81
N ALA A 227 37.69 2.41 -4.03
CA ALA A 227 37.80 2.90 -2.66
C ALA A 227 38.25 4.37 -2.62
N LEU A 228 38.05 5.03 -1.46
CA LEU A 228 38.37 6.46 -1.29
C LEU A 228 39.87 6.78 -1.40
N ASN A 229 40.73 5.78 -1.25
CA ASN A 229 42.18 5.88 -1.45
C ASN A 229 42.60 5.67 -2.93
N GLY A 230 41.65 5.42 -3.83
CA GLY A 230 41.89 5.17 -5.25
C GLY A 230 42.17 3.72 -5.63
N THR A 231 42.19 2.77 -4.69
CA THR A 231 42.36 1.35 -5.04
C THR A 231 41.10 0.82 -5.73
N THR A 232 41.30 0.08 -6.82
CA THR A 232 40.22 -0.52 -7.60
C THR A 232 40.26 -2.04 -7.52
N ALA A 233 39.11 -2.67 -7.39
CA ALA A 233 38.98 -4.13 -7.44
C ALA A 233 37.66 -4.54 -8.08
N PRO A 234 37.55 -5.75 -8.65
CA PRO A 234 36.25 -6.29 -9.07
C PRO A 234 35.29 -6.40 -7.88
N ASP A 235 34.03 -6.07 -8.10
CA ASP A 235 32.95 -6.32 -7.14
C ASP A 235 31.99 -7.37 -7.72
N PRO A 236 32.14 -8.66 -7.35
CA PRO A 236 31.28 -9.72 -7.87
C PRO A 236 29.87 -9.69 -7.27
N ILE A 237 29.65 -8.95 -6.19
CA ILE A 237 28.33 -8.81 -5.57
C ILE A 237 27.50 -7.85 -6.41
N GLY A 238 28.08 -6.71 -6.79
CA GLY A 238 27.43 -5.69 -7.64
C GLY A 238 26.17 -5.06 -7.05
N ARG A 239 25.86 -5.32 -5.78
CA ARG A 239 24.71 -4.79 -5.04
C ARG A 239 25.14 -3.62 -4.17
N ASN A 240 24.25 -2.64 -4.02
CA ASN A 240 24.39 -1.61 -3.02
C ASN A 240 24.28 -2.18 -1.60
N THR A 241 24.44 -1.33 -0.59
CA THR A 241 24.15 -1.72 0.80
C THR A 241 22.65 -1.87 0.99
N GLU A 242 22.26 -2.92 1.68
CA GLU A 242 20.85 -3.18 1.97
C GLU A 242 20.22 -2.03 2.75
N ILE A 243 19.03 -1.61 2.33
CA ILE A 243 18.18 -0.63 3.02
C ILE A 243 17.20 -1.41 3.89
N PRO A 244 17.36 -1.41 5.23
CA PRO A 244 16.36 -2.02 6.10
C PRO A 244 15.17 -1.07 6.33
N SER A 245 13.97 -1.63 6.50
CA SER A 245 12.79 -0.97 7.09
C SER A 245 12.17 -1.89 8.14
N PHE A 246 11.57 -1.30 9.18
CA PHE A 246 11.06 -2.04 10.35
C PHE A 246 9.57 -1.77 10.63
N PRO A 247 8.65 -2.03 9.68
CA PRO A 247 7.22 -1.71 9.83
C PRO A 247 6.54 -2.43 10.99
N LEU A 248 6.96 -3.67 11.29
CA LEU A 248 6.46 -4.50 12.37
C LEU A 248 7.53 -4.75 13.46
N GLY A 249 8.55 -3.90 13.52
CA GLY A 249 9.71 -4.05 14.38
C GLY A 249 10.83 -4.93 13.78
N ARG A 250 11.94 -5.06 14.51
CA ARG A 250 13.19 -5.66 14.02
C ARG A 250 13.12 -7.15 13.69
N ARG A 251 12.14 -7.90 14.23
CA ARG A 251 11.97 -9.33 13.93
C ARG A 251 11.51 -9.57 12.48
N TYR A 252 10.78 -8.62 11.92
CA TYR A 252 10.17 -8.70 10.59
C TYR A 252 10.74 -7.60 9.70
N ALA A 253 12.06 -7.48 9.68
CA ALA A 253 12.75 -6.47 8.89
C ALA A 253 12.53 -6.72 7.39
N VAL A 254 12.30 -5.64 6.65
CA VAL A 254 12.29 -5.65 5.19
C VAL A 254 13.65 -5.15 4.74
N SER A 255 14.46 -6.01 4.15
CA SER A 255 15.78 -5.64 3.62
C SER A 255 15.70 -5.54 2.10
N SER A 256 15.89 -4.34 1.56
CA SER A 256 15.91 -4.09 0.12
C SER A 256 17.32 -3.86 -0.40
N HIS A 257 17.61 -4.27 -1.62
CA HIS A 257 18.86 -3.99 -2.30
C HIS A 257 18.60 -3.62 -3.75
N ASN A 258 19.52 -2.84 -4.33
CA ASN A 258 19.58 -2.56 -5.75
C ASN A 258 20.90 -3.08 -6.32
N GLN A 259 20.82 -3.67 -7.50
CA GLN A 259 21.97 -4.10 -8.26
C GLN A 259 22.00 -3.38 -9.59
N ALA A 260 23.09 -2.65 -9.82
CA ALA A 260 23.31 -1.90 -11.05
C ALA A 260 23.29 -2.81 -12.29
N VAL A 261 22.49 -2.44 -13.29
CA VAL A 261 22.43 -3.12 -14.59
C VAL A 261 22.30 -2.13 -15.74
N MET A 262 22.58 -2.61 -16.95
CA MET A 262 22.34 -1.87 -18.19
C MET A 262 21.18 -2.55 -18.92
N VAL A 263 20.10 -1.81 -19.14
CA VAL A 263 18.88 -2.29 -19.78
C VAL A 263 18.94 -1.96 -21.26
N ALA A 264 18.62 -2.94 -22.10
CA ALA A 264 18.54 -2.79 -23.54
C ALA A 264 17.08 -2.51 -23.94
N ILE A 265 16.77 -1.25 -24.25
CA ILE A 265 15.40 -0.73 -24.42
C ILE A 265 14.87 -0.88 -25.85
N PHE A 266 15.17 -2.01 -26.51
CA PHE A 266 14.72 -2.26 -27.88
C PHE A 266 13.20 -2.16 -28.04
N ASP A 267 12.46 -2.50 -26.98
CA ASP A 267 11.00 -2.59 -27.00
C ASP A 267 10.32 -1.24 -26.68
N ASP A 268 11.06 -0.21 -26.23
CA ASP A 268 10.52 1.08 -25.75
C ASP A 268 10.85 2.29 -26.67
N LEU A 269 11.49 2.04 -27.82
CA LEU A 269 11.98 3.09 -28.72
C LEU A 269 10.88 3.97 -29.32
N ASP A 270 9.65 3.44 -29.42
CA ASP A 270 8.50 4.18 -29.97
C ASP A 270 7.89 5.15 -28.95
N THR A 271 8.10 4.92 -27.65
CA THR A 271 7.55 5.74 -26.57
C THR A 271 8.53 6.78 -26.04
N ASP A 272 9.83 6.55 -26.21
CA ASP A 272 10.88 7.45 -25.75
C ASP A 272 11.18 8.58 -26.74
N LEU A 273 11.29 9.81 -26.22
CA LEU A 273 11.65 10.98 -27.03
C LEU A 273 13.14 10.95 -27.44
N GLY A 274 14.00 10.30 -26.68
CA GLY A 274 15.41 10.15 -27.00
C GLY A 274 16.15 9.23 -26.05
N TRP A 275 17.22 8.62 -26.56
CA TRP A 275 18.00 7.60 -25.87
C TRP A 275 19.43 7.53 -26.40
N SER A 276 20.29 6.76 -25.71
CA SER A 276 21.67 6.52 -26.13
C SER A 276 21.83 5.14 -26.76
N THR A 277 22.59 5.06 -27.85
CA THR A 277 22.83 3.81 -28.58
C THR A 277 24.32 3.62 -28.82
N GLY A 278 24.80 2.39 -28.61
CA GLY A 278 26.17 2.03 -28.98
C GLY A 278 26.39 2.15 -30.49
N ARG A 279 27.48 2.79 -30.92
CA ARG A 279 27.80 2.94 -32.34
C ARG A 279 28.10 1.60 -33.01
N ASP A 280 28.85 0.73 -32.33
CA ASP A 280 29.37 -0.52 -32.89
C ASP A 280 28.42 -1.70 -32.56
N SER A 281 27.93 -1.78 -31.32
CA SER A 281 26.98 -2.80 -30.86
C SER A 281 25.53 -2.60 -31.35
N LYS A 282 25.15 -1.36 -31.70
CA LYS A 282 23.77 -0.97 -32.05
C LYS A 282 22.73 -1.23 -30.95
N ILE A 283 23.17 -1.40 -29.70
CA ILE A 283 22.26 -1.61 -28.57
C ILE A 283 21.81 -0.24 -28.03
N PRO A 284 20.49 0.05 -28.02
CA PRO A 284 19.94 1.19 -27.29
C PRO A 284 19.95 0.85 -25.80
N VAL A 285 20.55 1.72 -24.99
CA VAL A 285 20.90 1.40 -23.61
C VAL A 285 20.53 2.50 -22.64
N VAL A 286 20.04 2.09 -21.48
CA VAL A 286 19.82 2.95 -20.31
C VAL A 286 20.33 2.23 -19.06
N SER A 287 20.76 2.98 -18.06
CA SER A 287 21.08 2.44 -16.73
C SER A 287 19.79 2.08 -15.99
N GLY A 288 19.81 0.98 -15.25
CA GLY A 288 18.72 0.57 -14.39
C GLY A 288 19.21 -0.28 -13.22
N TRP A 289 18.26 -0.81 -12.47
CA TRP A 289 18.50 -1.62 -11.29
C TRP A 289 17.68 -2.89 -11.33
N ILE A 290 18.30 -3.97 -10.88
CA ILE A 290 17.57 -5.10 -10.35
C ILE A 290 17.28 -4.78 -8.89
N VAL A 291 16.02 -4.55 -8.56
CA VAL A 291 15.55 -4.18 -7.22
C VAL A 291 14.97 -5.41 -6.55
N GLY A 292 15.57 -5.78 -5.42
CA GLY A 292 15.20 -6.95 -4.63
C GLY A 292 14.80 -6.57 -3.22
N HIS A 293 13.98 -7.43 -2.60
CA HIS A 293 13.78 -7.40 -1.16
C HIS A 293 13.63 -8.80 -0.57
N SER A 294 13.85 -8.89 0.73
CA SER A 294 13.50 -10.05 1.55
C SER A 294 12.92 -9.60 2.89
N VAL A 295 11.99 -10.40 3.42
CA VAL A 295 11.37 -10.19 4.73
C VAL A 295 11.85 -11.24 5.72
N ASP A 296 12.44 -10.79 6.82
CA ASP A 296 12.87 -11.68 7.90
C ASP A 296 11.66 -12.33 8.57
N ASN A 297 11.76 -13.63 8.86
CA ASN A 297 10.69 -14.42 9.49
C ASN A 297 9.32 -14.31 8.78
N GLY A 298 9.32 -14.10 7.45
CA GLY A 298 8.10 -13.99 6.65
C GLY A 298 7.15 -15.18 6.79
N ASP A 299 7.69 -16.39 6.99
CA ASP A 299 6.91 -17.61 7.21
C ASP A 299 6.03 -17.54 8.47
N GLU A 300 6.51 -16.88 9.54
CA GLU A 300 5.72 -16.69 10.76
C GLU A 300 4.53 -15.76 10.52
N LEU A 301 4.74 -14.68 9.77
CA LEU A 301 3.68 -13.73 9.41
C LEU A 301 2.64 -14.41 8.52
N LEU A 302 3.09 -15.21 7.55
CA LEU A 302 2.20 -15.98 6.69
C LEU A 302 1.38 -16.98 7.51
N ALA A 303 2.02 -17.76 8.40
CA ALA A 303 1.33 -18.72 9.26
C ALA A 303 0.31 -18.03 10.17
N MET A 304 0.69 -16.91 10.80
CA MET A 304 -0.20 -16.12 11.64
C MET A 304 -1.42 -15.61 10.86
N GLN A 305 -1.21 -15.10 9.66
CA GLN A 305 -2.29 -14.60 8.81
C GLN A 305 -3.22 -15.71 8.32
N ILE A 306 -2.69 -16.89 7.99
CA ILE A 306 -3.50 -18.09 7.67
C ILE A 306 -4.39 -18.46 8.87
N VAL A 307 -3.82 -18.50 10.08
CA VAL A 307 -4.58 -18.81 11.31
C VAL A 307 -5.68 -17.78 11.56
N PHE A 308 -5.38 -16.49 11.44
CA PHE A 308 -6.38 -15.42 11.63
C PHE A 308 -7.45 -15.41 10.55
N SER A 309 -7.07 -15.73 9.31
CA SER A 309 -7.98 -15.94 8.18
C SER A 309 -8.96 -17.08 8.46
N ILE A 310 -8.47 -18.26 8.85
CA ILE A 310 -9.31 -19.42 9.20
C ILE A 310 -10.21 -19.10 10.39
N ALA A 311 -9.68 -18.48 11.45
CA ALA A 311 -10.45 -18.08 12.62
C ALA A 311 -11.56 -17.08 12.25
N SER A 312 -11.26 -16.09 11.39
CA SER A 312 -12.26 -15.14 10.88
C SER A 312 -13.37 -15.85 10.11
N MET A 313 -13.03 -16.81 9.25
CA MET A 313 -14.02 -17.62 8.52
C MET A 313 -14.92 -18.43 9.46
N LEU A 314 -14.34 -19.11 10.45
CA LEU A 314 -15.09 -19.92 11.41
C LEU A 314 -16.07 -19.06 12.22
N LEU A 315 -15.63 -17.87 12.64
CA LEU A 315 -16.47 -16.92 13.37
C LEU A 315 -17.54 -16.27 12.50
N PHE A 316 -17.33 -16.20 11.18
CA PHE A 316 -18.28 -15.67 10.20
C PHE A 316 -19.21 -16.75 9.62
N TRP A 317 -18.93 -18.04 9.82
CA TRP A 317 -19.66 -19.14 9.18
C TRP A 317 -21.17 -19.12 9.44
N GLY A 318 -21.58 -18.84 10.68
CA GLY A 318 -22.99 -18.76 11.05
C GLY A 318 -23.75 -17.66 10.29
N ASP A 319 -23.07 -16.57 9.94
CA ASP A 319 -23.66 -15.47 9.15
C ASP A 319 -23.85 -15.84 7.68
N VAL A 320 -22.89 -16.55 7.12
CA VAL A 320 -22.98 -17.09 5.75
C VAL A 320 -24.17 -18.05 5.67
N TYR A 321 -24.26 -18.99 6.61
CA TYR A 321 -25.35 -19.96 6.66
C TYR A 321 -26.72 -19.28 6.74
N MET A 322 -26.91 -18.34 7.67
CA MET A 322 -28.17 -17.60 7.81
C MET A 322 -28.49 -16.74 6.58
N THR A 323 -27.49 -16.19 5.89
CA THR A 323 -27.68 -15.42 4.66
C THR A 323 -28.12 -16.33 3.50
N MET A 324 -27.56 -17.55 3.40
CA MET A 324 -27.95 -18.54 2.39
C MET A 324 -29.37 -19.07 2.59
N GLU A 325 -29.73 -19.44 3.82
CA GLU A 325 -31.10 -19.81 4.18
C GLU A 325 -32.07 -18.65 3.90
N GLY A 326 -31.63 -17.43 4.19
CA GLY A 326 -32.39 -16.22 3.90
C GLY A 326 -32.65 -16.03 2.40
N LEU A 327 -31.62 -16.19 1.57
CA LEU A 327 -31.74 -16.12 0.11
C LEU A 327 -32.67 -17.21 -0.43
N GLN A 328 -32.54 -18.45 0.06
CA GLN A 328 -33.38 -19.57 -0.36
C GLN A 328 -34.85 -19.32 0.00
N GLY A 329 -35.13 -18.76 1.18
CA GLY A 329 -36.48 -18.40 1.57
C GLY A 329 -37.09 -17.30 0.69
N VAL A 330 -36.31 -16.27 0.35
CA VAL A 330 -36.77 -15.17 -0.52
C VAL A 330 -37.07 -15.67 -1.93
N LEU A 331 -36.18 -16.50 -2.50
CA LEU A 331 -36.39 -17.11 -3.82
C LEU A 331 -37.62 -18.04 -3.87
N ARG A 332 -38.00 -18.62 -2.71
CA ARG A 332 -39.18 -19.48 -2.56
C ARG A 332 -40.44 -18.72 -2.11
N ASN A 333 -40.41 -17.39 -2.07
CA ASN A 333 -41.49 -16.53 -1.57
C ASN A 333 -41.97 -16.92 -0.15
N LYS A 334 -41.07 -17.47 0.68
CA LYS A 334 -41.35 -17.77 2.09
C LYS A 334 -41.06 -16.55 2.96
N PRO A 335 -41.75 -16.37 4.10
CA PRO A 335 -41.37 -15.34 5.05
C PRO A 335 -39.95 -15.62 5.57
N VAL A 336 -39.06 -14.63 5.42
CA VAL A 336 -37.64 -14.75 5.77
C VAL A 336 -37.26 -13.72 6.82
N LEU A 337 -36.48 -14.18 7.79
CA LEU A 337 -35.79 -13.33 8.74
C LEU A 337 -34.42 -12.92 8.17
N THR A 338 -34.32 -11.70 7.64
CA THR A 338 -33.05 -11.12 7.18
C THR A 338 -32.54 -10.09 8.17
N TYR A 339 -31.27 -10.21 8.57
CA TYR A 339 -30.56 -9.25 9.41
C TYR A 339 -29.29 -8.76 8.73
N ASP A 340 -28.80 -7.59 9.14
CA ASP A 340 -27.56 -7.01 8.61
C ASP A 340 -26.38 -7.43 9.50
N VAL A 341 -25.46 -8.21 8.94
CA VAL A 341 -24.32 -8.80 9.67
C VAL A 341 -23.40 -7.70 10.24
N LEU A 342 -23.21 -6.62 9.50
CA LEU A 342 -22.35 -5.51 9.90
C LEU A 342 -22.94 -4.74 11.10
N SER A 343 -24.27 -4.68 11.20
CA SER A 343 -24.97 -4.10 12.35
C SER A 343 -24.84 -4.94 13.63
N GLY A 344 -24.51 -6.24 13.50
CA GLY A 344 -24.26 -7.15 14.63
C GLY A 344 -22.82 -7.18 15.13
N LEU A 345 -21.87 -6.56 14.41
CA LEU A 345 -20.43 -6.61 14.72
C LEU A 345 -20.08 -6.06 16.11
N GLU A 346 -20.83 -5.06 16.60
CA GLU A 346 -20.63 -4.48 17.93
C GLU A 346 -20.71 -5.52 19.07
N ARG A 347 -21.53 -6.57 18.89
CA ARG A 347 -21.64 -7.69 19.83
C ARG A 347 -20.60 -8.79 19.55
N ARG A 348 -20.09 -8.89 18.33
CA ARG A 348 -19.15 -9.94 17.88
C ARG A 348 -17.70 -9.46 17.90
N LYS A 349 -17.25 -9.05 19.09
CA LYS A 349 -15.93 -8.47 19.32
C LYS A 349 -14.78 -9.39 18.91
N LEU A 350 -14.94 -10.69 19.10
CA LEU A 350 -13.93 -11.67 18.71
C LEU A 350 -13.76 -11.73 17.18
N LEU A 351 -14.86 -11.76 16.42
CA LEU A 351 -14.81 -11.70 14.96
C LEU A 351 -14.14 -10.42 14.47
N MET A 352 -14.53 -9.27 15.06
CA MET A 352 -13.95 -7.97 14.72
C MET A 352 -12.44 -7.91 15.03
N LEU A 353 -12.00 -8.50 16.15
CA LEU A 353 -10.58 -8.63 16.50
C LEU A 353 -9.81 -9.47 15.47
N PHE A 354 -10.32 -10.65 15.11
CA PHE A 354 -9.63 -11.52 14.14
C PHE A 354 -9.58 -10.92 12.73
N ILE A 355 -10.62 -10.20 12.28
CA ILE A 355 -10.58 -9.46 11.01
C ILE A 355 -9.48 -8.38 11.07
N THR A 356 -9.40 -7.64 12.18
CA THR A 356 -8.37 -6.60 12.38
C THR A 356 -6.97 -7.22 12.34
N LEU A 357 -6.75 -8.32 13.06
CA LEU A 357 -5.48 -9.02 13.11
C LEU A 357 -5.10 -9.63 11.75
N ASN A 358 -6.08 -10.13 10.99
CA ASN A 358 -5.86 -10.66 9.64
C ASN A 358 -5.38 -9.58 8.65
N SER A 359 -5.81 -8.33 8.85
CA SER A 359 -5.38 -7.18 8.05
C SER A 359 -4.09 -6.51 8.57
N MET A 360 -3.57 -6.89 9.74
CA MET A 360 -2.35 -6.31 10.31
C MET A 360 -1.12 -6.39 9.38
N PRO A 361 -0.86 -7.51 8.65
CA PRO A 361 0.29 -7.60 7.75
C PRO A 361 0.32 -6.54 6.63
N SER A 362 -0.80 -5.88 6.34
CA SER A 362 -0.87 -4.77 5.38
C SER A 362 0.09 -3.62 5.69
N ILE A 363 0.43 -3.42 6.98
CA ILE A 363 1.45 -2.46 7.42
C ILE A 363 2.80 -2.76 6.75
N LEU A 364 3.19 -4.04 6.67
CA LEU A 364 4.41 -4.47 5.99
C LEU A 364 4.25 -4.43 4.47
N TYR A 365 3.08 -4.79 3.94
CA TYR A 365 2.85 -4.84 2.50
C TYR A 365 2.98 -3.47 1.82
N ILE A 366 2.59 -2.40 2.52
CA ILE A 366 2.77 -1.03 2.03
C ILE A 366 4.26 -0.68 1.92
N ASP A 367 5.06 -1.10 2.90
CA ASP A 367 6.52 -0.91 2.89
C ASP A 367 7.19 -1.70 1.77
N VAL A 368 6.72 -2.91 1.47
CA VAL A 368 7.20 -3.71 0.34
C VAL A 368 6.76 -3.08 -0.99
N ALA A 369 5.49 -2.66 -1.10
CA ALA A 369 4.93 -2.14 -2.33
C ALA A 369 5.63 -0.86 -2.81
N ARG A 370 5.95 0.07 -1.90
CA ARG A 370 6.63 1.33 -2.26
C ARG A 370 8.01 1.11 -2.88
N ILE A 371 8.71 0.00 -2.60
CA ILE A 371 10.01 -0.33 -3.19
C ILE A 371 9.87 -0.52 -4.71
N TYR A 372 8.72 -1.00 -5.17
CA TYR A 372 8.43 -1.32 -6.56
C TYR A 372 7.68 -0.21 -7.32
N TYR A 373 7.83 1.05 -6.88
CA TYR A 373 7.25 2.16 -7.63
C TYR A 373 7.84 2.22 -9.05
N GLY A 374 6.96 2.38 -10.05
CA GLY A 374 7.34 2.41 -11.46
C GLY A 374 7.28 1.05 -12.17
N THR A 375 7.00 -0.06 -11.48
CA THR A 375 6.71 -1.35 -12.14
C THR A 375 5.20 -1.64 -12.19
N ASP A 376 4.74 -2.30 -13.26
CA ASP A 376 3.32 -2.62 -13.47
C ASP A 376 2.71 -3.46 -12.35
N SER A 377 3.51 -4.36 -11.81
CA SER A 377 3.19 -5.28 -10.73
C SER A 377 3.29 -4.60 -9.36
N GLY A 378 4.21 -3.64 -9.19
CA GLY A 378 4.29 -2.81 -7.99
C GLY A 378 2.99 -2.06 -7.70
N LEU A 379 2.35 -1.51 -8.75
CA LEU A 379 1.04 -0.85 -8.61
C LEU A 379 -0.06 -1.83 -8.16
N LYS A 380 -0.04 -3.07 -8.65
CA LYS A 380 -1.01 -4.11 -8.24
C LYS A 380 -0.87 -4.43 -6.75
N ILE A 381 0.36 -4.60 -6.26
CA ILE A 381 0.62 -4.84 -4.83
C ILE A 381 0.19 -3.62 -4.01
N TRP A 382 0.51 -2.40 -4.47
CA TRP A 382 0.14 -1.16 -3.79
C TRP A 382 -1.37 -1.02 -3.57
N VAL A 383 -2.18 -1.28 -4.60
CA VAL A 383 -3.64 -1.19 -4.51
C VAL A 383 -4.19 -2.20 -3.50
N ILE A 384 -3.73 -3.46 -3.55
CA ILE A 384 -4.17 -4.49 -2.61
C ILE A 384 -3.74 -4.16 -1.18
N ALA A 385 -2.50 -3.72 -0.99
CA ALA A 385 -1.96 -3.32 0.30
C ALA A 385 -2.73 -2.13 0.89
N THR A 386 -3.08 -1.13 0.06
CA THR A 386 -3.86 0.05 0.47
C THR A 386 -5.26 -0.31 0.92
N VAL A 387 -5.96 -1.18 0.17
CA VAL A 387 -7.30 -1.65 0.56
C VAL A 387 -7.23 -2.44 1.86
N SER A 388 -6.25 -3.34 2.00
CA SER A 388 -6.07 -4.14 3.22
C SER A 388 -5.73 -3.26 4.45
N LEU A 389 -4.89 -2.24 4.27
CA LEU A 389 -4.58 -1.25 5.30
C LEU A 389 -5.80 -0.40 5.68
N SER A 390 -6.67 -0.10 4.71
CA SER A 390 -7.92 0.62 4.94
C SER A 390 -8.93 -0.22 5.74
N ILE A 391 -8.97 -1.54 5.49
CA ILE A 391 -9.74 -2.50 6.30
C ILE A 391 -9.18 -2.54 7.73
N LEU A 392 -7.86 -2.62 7.89
CA LEU A 392 -7.21 -2.56 9.21
C LEU A 392 -7.64 -1.29 9.97
N ALA A 393 -7.57 -0.12 9.33
CA ALA A 393 -7.95 1.16 9.95
C ALA A 393 -9.44 1.20 10.36
N ALA A 394 -10.33 0.77 9.47
CA ALA A 394 -11.77 0.79 9.72
C ALA A 394 -12.17 -0.15 10.88
N PHE A 395 -11.66 -1.38 10.90
CA PHE A 395 -11.98 -2.35 11.94
C PHE A 395 -11.27 -2.04 13.28
N ALA A 396 -10.04 -1.52 13.24
CA ALA A 396 -9.38 -1.01 14.44
C ALA A 396 -10.13 0.20 15.04
N GLY A 397 -10.59 1.13 14.19
CA GLY A 397 -11.45 2.23 14.60
C GLY A 397 -12.76 1.75 15.23
N PHE A 398 -13.39 0.72 14.67
CA PHE A 398 -14.58 0.11 15.26
C PHE A 398 -14.28 -0.51 16.62
N LEU A 399 -13.17 -1.25 16.76
CA LEU A 399 -12.73 -1.79 18.06
C LEU A 399 -12.60 -0.67 19.11
N VAL A 400 -11.94 0.43 18.77
CA VAL A 400 -11.81 1.59 19.67
C VAL A 400 -13.18 2.14 20.07
N VAL A 401 -14.12 2.30 19.13
CA VAL A 401 -15.49 2.72 19.43
C VAL A 401 -16.17 1.74 20.39
N THR A 402 -16.01 0.42 20.20
CA THR A 402 -16.59 -0.57 21.12
C THR A 402 -15.93 -0.58 22.50
N LEU A 403 -14.65 -0.21 22.61
CA LEU A 403 -13.97 -0.06 23.90
C LEU A 403 -14.47 1.19 24.64
N LEU A 404 -14.69 2.30 23.92
CA LEU A 404 -15.28 3.53 24.49
C LEU A 404 -16.65 3.29 25.12
N GLN A 405 -17.42 2.30 24.63
CA GLN A 405 -18.72 1.94 25.20
C GLN A 405 -18.67 1.47 26.65
N TYR A 406 -17.52 0.94 27.10
CA TYR A 406 -17.31 0.45 28.46
C TYR A 406 -16.94 1.55 29.45
N VAL A 407 -16.56 2.74 28.97
CA VAL A 407 -16.23 3.86 29.85
C VAL A 407 -17.51 4.31 30.56
N PRO A 408 -17.52 4.44 31.90
CA PRO A 408 -18.72 4.85 32.64
C PRO A 408 -19.14 6.26 32.22
N SER A 409 -20.44 6.46 32.00
CA SER A 409 -21.00 7.78 31.69
C SER A 409 -21.32 8.57 32.97
N PRO A 410 -21.17 9.91 32.95
CA PRO A 410 -21.62 10.76 34.05
C PRO A 410 -23.13 10.59 34.31
N HIS A 411 -23.56 10.78 35.56
CA HIS A 411 -24.96 10.61 35.96
C HIS A 411 -25.96 11.41 35.09
N CYS A 412 -25.58 12.58 34.58
CA CYS A 412 -26.43 13.42 33.73
C CYS A 412 -26.64 12.86 32.30
N LEU A 413 -25.75 11.99 31.82
CA LEU A 413 -25.82 11.35 30.50
C LEU A 413 -26.15 9.86 30.61
N HIS A 414 -26.49 9.40 31.81
CA HIS A 414 -26.86 8.02 32.03
C HIS A 414 -28.09 7.65 31.18
N HIS A 415 -28.05 6.49 30.55
CA HIS A 415 -29.06 5.99 29.61
C HIS A 415 -29.27 6.80 28.31
N HIS A 416 -28.43 7.80 28.01
CA HIS A 416 -28.53 8.59 26.79
C HIS A 416 -27.38 8.27 25.84
N VAL A 417 -27.68 7.53 24.77
CA VAL A 417 -26.66 6.98 23.87
C VAL A 417 -26.84 7.53 22.45
N ALA A 418 -25.75 7.95 21.82
CA ALA A 418 -25.73 8.34 20.42
C ALA A 418 -25.75 7.10 19.51
N THR A 419 -26.55 7.12 18.44
CA THR A 419 -26.57 6.02 17.47
C THR A 419 -25.66 6.30 16.28
N PHE A 420 -25.02 5.28 15.74
CA PHE A 420 -24.29 5.35 14.47
C PHE A 420 -24.63 4.16 13.57
N SER A 421 -24.40 4.30 12.27
CA SER A 421 -24.55 3.20 11.30
C SER A 421 -23.22 2.49 11.10
N ALA A 422 -23.09 1.25 11.61
CA ALA A 422 -21.88 0.44 11.45
C ALA A 422 -21.51 0.15 9.98
N PRO A 423 -22.46 -0.22 9.09
CA PRO A 423 -22.16 -0.39 7.66
C PRO A 423 -21.62 0.90 7.02
N PHE A 424 -22.27 2.04 7.30
CA PHE A 424 -21.83 3.33 6.77
C PHE A 424 -20.43 3.68 7.26
N PHE A 425 -20.18 3.50 8.57
CA PHE A 425 -18.87 3.74 9.16
C PHE A 425 -17.77 2.91 8.49
N LEU A 426 -17.98 1.61 8.35
CA LEU A 426 -16.97 0.70 7.77
C LEU A 426 -16.71 1.02 6.30
N TYR A 427 -17.76 1.10 5.47
CA TYR A 427 -17.58 1.37 4.04
C TYR A 427 -17.01 2.77 3.77
N ALA A 428 -17.51 3.80 4.46
CA ALA A 428 -16.99 5.16 4.31
C ALA A 428 -15.52 5.24 4.78
N SER A 429 -15.16 4.58 5.88
CA SER A 429 -13.77 4.55 6.36
C SER A 429 -12.85 3.86 5.35
N ILE A 430 -13.23 2.68 4.84
CA ILE A 430 -12.40 1.94 3.88
C ILE A 430 -12.17 2.78 2.62
N ILE A 431 -13.24 3.35 2.04
CA ILE A 431 -13.13 4.14 0.80
C ILE A 431 -12.33 5.42 1.02
N SER A 432 -12.59 6.14 2.11
CA SER A 432 -11.95 7.42 2.38
C SER A 432 -10.46 7.26 2.72
N VAL A 433 -10.10 6.25 3.51
CA VAL A 433 -8.69 5.94 3.80
C VAL A 433 -7.95 5.50 2.53
N ALA A 434 -8.55 4.61 1.73
CA ALA A 434 -7.94 4.16 0.48
C ALA A 434 -7.72 5.32 -0.51
N SER A 435 -8.67 6.27 -0.56
CA SER A 435 -8.59 7.44 -1.43
C SER A 435 -7.47 8.40 -1.02
N VAL A 436 -7.25 8.59 0.29
CA VAL A 436 -6.21 9.49 0.81
C VAL A 436 -4.82 8.89 0.67
N ILE A 437 -4.67 7.58 0.88
CA ILE A 437 -3.35 6.91 0.79
C ILE A 437 -2.99 6.56 -0.65
N GLY A 438 -3.97 6.33 -1.53
CA GLY A 438 -3.74 5.74 -2.85
C GLY A 438 -2.69 6.47 -3.71
N GLY A 439 -2.57 7.80 -3.56
CA GLY A 439 -1.60 8.63 -4.27
C GLY A 439 -0.21 8.74 -3.64
N GLU A 440 0.02 8.18 -2.44
CA GLU A 440 1.25 8.41 -1.66
C GLU A 440 2.40 7.47 -2.03
N MET A 441 2.20 6.52 -2.95
CA MET A 441 3.23 5.52 -3.32
C MET A 441 4.55 6.18 -3.74
N PHE A 442 4.47 7.22 -4.57
CA PHE A 442 5.64 7.95 -5.06
C PHE A 442 6.39 8.63 -3.91
N THR A 443 5.69 9.44 -3.11
CA THR A 443 6.25 10.14 -1.94
C THR A 443 6.96 9.17 -1.00
N LEU A 444 6.34 8.01 -0.74
CA LEU A 444 6.89 7.00 0.15
C LEU A 444 8.09 6.26 -0.46
N ASN A 445 8.10 6.03 -1.77
CA ASN A 445 9.25 5.49 -2.49
C ASN A 445 10.45 6.46 -2.42
N LEU A 446 10.23 7.74 -2.64
CA LEU A 446 11.29 8.76 -2.52
C LEU A 446 11.83 8.81 -1.09
N SER A 447 10.95 8.80 -0.08
CA SER A 447 11.36 8.75 1.32
C SER A 447 12.12 7.46 1.68
N PHE A 448 11.84 6.35 1.00
CA PHE A 448 12.55 5.09 1.22
C PHE A 448 13.98 5.14 0.67
N ASN A 449 14.15 5.67 -0.55
CA ASN A 449 15.45 5.79 -1.20
C ASN A 449 16.28 6.96 -0.64
N ASN A 450 15.67 7.94 0.02
CA ASN A 450 16.35 9.00 0.76
C ASN A 450 16.72 8.57 2.20
N ALA A 451 16.99 7.28 2.42
CA ALA A 451 17.46 6.79 3.71
C ALA A 451 18.86 7.35 4.04
N PRO A 452 19.23 7.47 5.34
CA PRO A 452 20.53 8.02 5.72
C PRO A 452 21.69 7.21 5.13
N GLY A 453 22.56 7.88 4.38
CA GLY A 453 23.75 7.30 3.75
C GLY A 453 25.03 7.60 4.55
N GLY A 454 25.94 6.63 4.59
CA GLY A 454 27.31 6.80 5.10
C GLY A 454 28.25 7.46 4.08
N LEU A 455 28.15 7.07 2.80
CA LEU A 455 28.83 7.72 1.68
C LEU A 455 27.78 8.26 0.69
N ALA A 456 27.96 9.51 0.25
CA ALA A 456 27.02 10.23 -0.60
C ALA A 456 27.76 10.96 -1.73
N PHE A 457 27.02 11.35 -2.77
CA PHE A 457 27.53 12.25 -3.80
C PHE A 457 27.30 13.70 -3.39
N PHE A 458 28.26 14.58 -3.66
CA PHE A 458 28.09 16.02 -3.43
C PHE A 458 27.74 16.72 -4.73
N ALA A 459 26.52 17.23 -4.85
CA ALA A 459 26.06 17.93 -6.03
C ALA A 459 25.13 19.07 -5.65
N ARG A 460 25.21 20.19 -6.40
CA ARG A 460 24.33 21.36 -6.21
C ARG A 460 24.32 21.91 -4.77
N GLY A 461 25.45 21.79 -4.06
CA GLY A 461 25.61 22.28 -2.69
C GLY A 461 25.03 21.37 -1.60
N ALA A 462 24.59 20.16 -1.94
CA ALA A 462 24.03 19.19 -1.00
C ALA A 462 24.63 17.79 -1.20
N PHE A 463 24.50 16.95 -0.17
CA PHE A 463 24.86 15.53 -0.23
C PHE A 463 23.63 14.69 -0.55
N TRP A 464 23.77 13.76 -1.50
CA TRP A 464 22.70 12.90 -1.98
C TRP A 464 23.06 11.42 -1.78
N PRO A 465 22.22 10.63 -1.08
CA PRO A 465 22.43 9.19 -0.92
C PRO A 465 22.27 8.46 -2.26
N SER A 466 22.93 7.31 -2.41
CA SER A 466 22.92 6.52 -3.65
C SER A 466 22.87 5.01 -3.39
N GLY A 467 23.64 4.51 -2.42
CA GLY A 467 23.68 3.08 -2.14
C GLY A 467 24.45 2.64 -0.89
N ALA A 468 25.27 3.51 -0.31
CA ALA A 468 25.97 3.25 0.96
C ALA A 468 25.09 3.60 2.17
N TYR A 469 23.95 2.93 2.33
CA TYR A 469 23.00 3.21 3.41
C TYR A 469 23.49 2.75 4.78
N THR A 470 23.08 3.47 5.82
CA THR A 470 23.38 3.11 7.21
C THR A 470 22.41 2.04 7.75
N PRO A 471 22.78 1.32 8.83
CA PRO A 471 21.91 0.31 9.44
C PRO A 471 20.60 0.86 10.05
N GLU A 472 20.47 2.18 10.19
CA GLU A 472 19.24 2.84 10.66
C GLU A 472 18.09 2.66 9.67
N GLY A 473 18.43 2.60 8.37
CA GLY A 473 17.50 2.28 7.30
C GLY A 473 16.50 3.38 6.97
N ALA A 474 15.50 2.99 6.18
CA ALA A 474 14.41 3.87 5.78
C ALA A 474 13.34 3.96 6.88
N PRO A 475 12.70 5.14 7.07
CA PRO A 475 11.54 5.23 7.94
C PRO A 475 10.39 4.37 7.40
N ALA A 476 9.73 3.61 8.27
CA ALA A 476 8.56 2.81 7.91
C ALA A 476 7.43 3.71 7.37
N ALA A 477 6.73 3.27 6.32
CA ALA A 477 5.68 4.06 5.67
C ALA A 477 4.57 4.50 6.63
N MET A 478 4.28 3.70 7.65
CA MET A 478 3.29 4.01 8.68
C MET A 478 3.59 5.30 9.45
N THR A 479 4.86 5.73 9.55
CA THR A 479 5.21 6.99 10.21
C THR A 479 4.56 8.20 9.53
N HIS A 480 4.43 8.16 8.20
CA HIS A 480 3.76 9.17 7.38
C HIS A 480 2.25 8.92 7.25
N LEU A 481 1.85 7.66 7.05
CA LEU A 481 0.46 7.32 6.73
C LEU A 481 -0.49 7.36 7.93
N LEU A 482 -0.01 7.08 9.15
CA LEU A 482 -0.86 6.98 10.35
C LEU A 482 -1.70 8.24 10.63
N PRO A 483 -1.16 9.49 10.58
CA PRO A 483 -1.98 10.69 10.72
C PRO A 483 -2.99 10.87 9.57
N MET A 484 -2.63 10.47 8.34
CA MET A 484 -3.50 10.57 7.17
C MET A 484 -4.67 9.57 7.22
N MET A 485 -4.49 8.45 7.90
CA MET A 485 -5.50 7.39 8.05
C MET A 485 -6.60 7.74 9.05
N TRP A 486 -6.22 8.28 10.22
CA TRP A 486 -7.17 8.41 11.32
C TRP A 486 -8.17 9.55 11.14
N LEU A 487 -7.80 10.63 10.45
CA LEU A 487 -8.72 11.72 10.15
C LEU A 487 -9.94 11.25 9.33
N PRO A 488 -9.78 10.55 8.20
CA PRO A 488 -10.90 9.94 7.46
C PRO A 488 -11.76 8.97 8.29
N VAL A 489 -11.15 8.16 9.17
CA VAL A 489 -11.90 7.25 10.06
C VAL A 489 -12.78 8.06 11.03
N LEU A 490 -12.23 9.11 11.65
CA LEU A 490 -12.99 9.98 12.55
C LEU A 490 -14.13 10.72 11.83
N LEU A 491 -13.87 11.26 10.63
CA LEU A 491 -14.90 11.90 9.81
C LEU A 491 -15.99 10.91 9.39
N SER A 492 -15.62 9.67 9.06
CA SER A 492 -16.55 8.60 8.74
C SER A 492 -17.43 8.22 9.94
N LEU A 493 -16.88 8.23 11.16
CA LEU A 493 -17.65 8.02 12.39
C LEU A 493 -18.65 9.14 12.64
N LEU A 494 -18.21 10.40 12.50
CA LEU A 494 -19.11 11.56 12.63
C LEU A 494 -20.22 11.52 11.58
N GLY A 495 -19.88 11.18 10.34
CA GLY A 495 -20.84 10.96 9.25
C GLY A 495 -21.83 9.83 9.57
N ALA A 496 -21.35 8.71 10.12
CA ALA A 496 -22.20 7.59 10.53
C ALA A 496 -23.18 7.95 11.65
N ILE A 497 -22.74 8.77 12.61
CA ILE A 497 -23.59 9.30 13.69
C ILE A 497 -24.62 10.26 13.11
N ALA A 498 -24.20 11.21 12.27
CA ALA A 498 -25.09 12.18 11.64
C ALA A 498 -26.16 11.51 10.77
N TYR A 499 -25.75 10.52 9.97
CA TYR A 499 -26.65 9.70 9.15
C TYR A 499 -27.69 8.97 10.00
N SER A 500 -27.25 8.30 11.07
CA SER A 500 -28.15 7.57 11.98
C SER A 500 -29.14 8.52 12.68
N LYS A 501 -28.65 9.68 13.15
CA LYS A 501 -29.48 10.70 13.78
C LYS A 501 -30.52 11.26 12.80
N LEU A 502 -30.12 11.61 11.58
CA LEU A 502 -31.02 12.12 10.55
C LEU A 502 -32.10 11.09 10.20
N LYS A 503 -31.70 9.83 9.99
CA LYS A 503 -32.64 8.73 9.73
C LYS A 503 -33.71 8.62 10.81
N ARG A 504 -33.31 8.68 12.09
CA ARG A 504 -34.25 8.59 13.22
C ARG A 504 -35.19 9.79 13.31
N ILE A 505 -34.69 11.01 13.07
CA ILE A 505 -35.52 12.22 13.04
C ILE A 505 -36.55 12.14 11.91
N LEU A 506 -36.14 11.68 10.72
CA LEU A 506 -37.04 11.47 9.59
C LEU A 506 -38.12 10.42 9.89
N GLU A 507 -37.79 9.40 10.68
CA GLU A 507 -38.73 8.38 11.17
C GLU A 507 -39.61 8.87 12.33
N GLY A 508 -39.48 10.13 12.77
CA GLY A 508 -40.28 10.73 13.84
C GLY A 508 -39.80 10.42 15.26
N HIS A 509 -38.56 9.94 15.42
CA HIS A 509 -37.95 9.61 16.71
C HIS A 509 -36.96 10.69 17.18
N SER A 510 -36.68 10.70 18.50
CA SER A 510 -35.59 11.53 19.05
C SER A 510 -34.24 11.12 18.46
N GLY A 511 -33.35 12.09 18.25
CA GLY A 511 -32.00 11.86 17.71
C GLY A 511 -31.05 11.12 18.65
N ILE A 512 -31.35 11.08 19.96
CA ILE A 512 -30.60 10.32 20.98
C ILE A 512 -31.48 9.14 21.43
N VAL A 513 -30.88 7.98 21.72
CA VAL A 513 -31.62 6.83 22.29
C VAL A 513 -31.67 6.95 23.80
N ASN A 514 -32.86 6.87 24.38
CA ASN A 514 -33.02 6.54 25.79
C ASN A 514 -33.01 5.01 25.96
N THR A 515 -32.02 4.49 26.69
CA THR A 515 -31.80 3.06 26.95
C THR A 515 -32.30 2.61 28.34
N GLU A 516 -33.04 3.42 29.09
CA GLU A 516 -33.50 3.09 30.44
C GLU A 516 -34.31 1.79 30.49
N TRP A 517 -35.11 1.50 29.46
CA TRP A 517 -35.91 0.27 29.38
C TRP A 517 -35.06 -1.01 29.37
N THR A 518 -33.78 -0.92 29.00
CA THR A 518 -32.85 -2.07 28.98
C THR A 518 -32.58 -2.61 30.38
N THR A 519 -32.69 -1.78 31.42
CA THR A 519 -32.57 -2.18 32.84
C THR A 519 -33.72 -3.09 33.29
N LYS A 520 -34.87 -3.02 32.61
CA LYS A 520 -36.09 -3.81 32.92
C LYS A 520 -36.18 -5.10 32.09
N ASN A 521 -35.12 -5.41 31.33
CA ASN A 521 -35.04 -6.57 30.45
C ASN A 521 -33.99 -7.56 30.98
N ALA A 522 -34.41 -8.77 31.33
CA ALA A 522 -33.54 -9.80 31.90
C ALA A 522 -32.40 -10.24 30.96
N PHE A 523 -32.62 -10.20 29.64
CA PHE A 523 -31.61 -10.55 28.65
C PHE A 523 -30.57 -9.43 28.46
N LEU A 524 -31.03 -8.17 28.37
CA LEU A 524 -30.13 -7.02 28.22
C LEU A 524 -29.38 -6.67 29.50
N THR A 525 -29.90 -7.00 30.68
CA THR A 525 -29.17 -6.86 31.96
C THR A 525 -28.08 -7.91 32.14
N ALA A 526 -28.27 -9.10 31.56
CA ALA A 526 -27.23 -10.14 31.51
C ALA A 526 -26.14 -9.85 30.46
N THR A 527 -26.32 -8.82 29.62
CA THR A 527 -25.36 -8.41 28.60
C THR A 527 -24.90 -6.98 28.87
N THR A 528 -23.68 -6.61 28.46
CA THR A 528 -23.18 -5.24 28.68
C THR A 528 -23.91 -4.25 27.78
N VAL A 529 -24.47 -3.18 28.34
CA VAL A 529 -25.16 -2.11 27.60
C VAL A 529 -24.17 -0.96 27.33
N PRO A 530 -24.13 -0.37 26.12
CA PRO A 530 -23.19 0.69 25.80
C PRO A 530 -23.56 2.02 26.49
N ASN A 531 -22.54 2.76 26.94
CA ASN A 531 -22.73 4.00 27.69
C ASN A 531 -22.75 5.28 26.83
N TRP A 532 -22.08 5.29 25.68
CA TRP A 532 -21.82 6.53 24.90
C TRP A 532 -22.37 6.48 23.47
N VAL A 533 -21.97 5.47 22.71
CA VAL A 533 -22.27 5.33 21.28
C VAL A 533 -22.68 3.89 21.00
N THR A 534 -23.66 3.66 20.13
CA THR A 534 -24.15 2.31 19.80
C THR A 534 -24.60 2.23 18.34
N SER A 535 -24.31 1.13 17.68
CA SER A 535 -24.94 0.74 16.41
C SER A 535 -26.14 -0.19 16.62
N MET A 536 -26.24 -0.78 17.82
CA MET A 536 -27.34 -1.66 18.19
C MET A 536 -28.73 -0.98 18.22
N PRO A 537 -29.80 -1.71 17.83
CA PRO A 537 -31.19 -1.26 17.92
C PRO A 537 -31.71 -1.25 19.38
N LEU A 538 -31.27 -0.29 20.19
CA LEU A 538 -31.63 -0.17 21.63
C LEU A 538 -32.77 0.82 21.92
N ALA A 539 -33.49 1.30 20.91
CA ALA A 539 -34.64 2.18 21.12
C ALA A 539 -35.83 1.45 21.79
N PRO A 540 -36.64 2.14 22.63
CA PRO A 540 -37.74 1.51 23.37
C PRO A 540 -38.75 0.74 22.51
N HIS A 541 -38.94 1.13 21.24
CA HIS A 541 -39.86 0.46 20.31
C HIS A 541 -39.38 -0.93 19.84
N HIS A 542 -38.14 -1.31 20.15
CA HIS A 542 -37.61 -2.67 19.92
C HIS A 542 -37.92 -3.63 21.07
N GLY A 543 -38.51 -3.13 22.17
CA GLY A 543 -39.04 -3.94 23.25
C GLY A 543 -40.52 -4.32 23.04
N ILE A 544 -40.94 -5.42 23.68
CA ILE A 544 -42.33 -5.79 23.92
C ILE A 544 -42.54 -5.77 25.43
N LYS A 545 -43.55 -5.05 25.89
CA LYS A 545 -43.95 -5.05 27.31
C LYS A 545 -44.97 -6.17 27.54
N ILE A 546 -44.65 -7.09 28.45
CA ILE A 546 -45.56 -8.15 28.89
C ILE A 546 -45.66 -8.06 30.41
N GLY A 547 -46.81 -7.58 30.91
CA GLY A 547 -46.98 -7.24 32.32
C GLY A 547 -46.00 -6.16 32.78
N ASN A 548 -45.27 -6.44 33.88
CA ASN A 548 -44.28 -5.53 34.46
C ASN A 548 -42.85 -5.69 33.88
N ARG A 549 -42.65 -6.63 32.94
CA ARG A 549 -41.33 -6.89 32.33
C ARG A 549 -41.30 -6.46 30.87
N THR A 550 -40.11 -6.09 30.40
CA THR A 550 -39.89 -5.72 28.99
C THR A 550 -38.96 -6.75 28.35
N PHE A 551 -39.36 -7.31 27.22
CA PHE A 551 -38.63 -8.33 26.47
C PHE A 551 -38.15 -7.76 25.14
N CYS A 552 -37.04 -8.27 24.59
CA CYS A 552 -36.63 -7.91 23.24
C CYS A 552 -37.55 -8.60 22.23
N LYS A 553 -37.94 -7.90 21.16
CA LYS A 553 -38.58 -8.58 20.02
C LYS A 553 -37.65 -9.70 19.50
N PRO A 554 -38.18 -10.84 19.03
CA PRO A 554 -37.36 -11.87 18.41
C PRO A 554 -36.50 -11.34 17.25
N SER A 555 -37.05 -10.43 16.43
CA SER A 555 -36.30 -9.75 15.37
C SER A 555 -35.13 -8.90 15.88
N THR A 556 -35.25 -8.32 17.07
CA THR A 556 -34.19 -7.55 17.74
C THR A 556 -33.11 -8.47 18.32
N GLN A 557 -33.48 -9.62 18.88
CA GLN A 557 -32.51 -10.62 19.36
C GLN A 557 -31.64 -11.16 18.21
N VAL A 558 -32.24 -11.35 17.04
CA VAL A 558 -31.53 -11.76 15.82
C VAL A 558 -30.54 -10.68 15.36
N LEU A 559 -30.93 -9.40 15.43
CA LEU A 559 -30.01 -8.28 15.15
C LEU A 559 -28.84 -8.18 16.14
N PHE A 560 -29.01 -8.71 17.36
CA PHE A 560 -27.90 -8.87 18.32
C PHE A 560 -27.05 -10.11 18.06
N GLY A 561 -27.37 -10.92 17.04
CA GLY A 561 -26.66 -12.14 16.68
C GLY A 561 -27.11 -13.39 17.43
N TYR A 562 -28.29 -13.38 18.05
CA TYR A 562 -28.84 -14.55 18.76
C TYR A 562 -29.95 -15.20 17.93
N ALA A 563 -29.85 -16.52 17.73
CA ALA A 563 -30.90 -17.32 17.11
C ALA A 563 -31.25 -18.50 18.04
N SER A 564 -32.54 -18.75 18.25
CA SER A 564 -33.02 -19.95 18.93
C SER A 564 -33.52 -20.94 17.90
N VAL A 565 -32.88 -22.11 17.81
CA VAL A 565 -33.41 -23.23 17.03
C VAL A 565 -34.37 -24.00 17.93
N PRO A 566 -35.68 -24.06 17.62
CA PRO A 566 -36.59 -24.91 18.38
C PRO A 566 -36.22 -26.37 18.14
N SER A 567 -36.15 -27.16 19.21
CA SER A 567 -36.06 -28.62 19.10
C SER A 567 -37.25 -29.12 18.26
N PRO A 568 -37.05 -30.06 17.32
CA PRO A 568 -38.15 -30.61 16.55
C PRO A 568 -39.18 -31.18 17.51
N GLN A 569 -40.41 -30.64 17.48
CA GLN A 569 -41.51 -31.26 18.19
C GLN A 569 -41.76 -32.64 17.56
N PRO A 570 -41.81 -33.73 18.35
CA PRO A 570 -42.27 -35.00 17.83
C PRO A 570 -43.67 -34.79 17.25
N SER A 571 -43.85 -35.20 16.00
CA SER A 571 -45.13 -35.15 15.30
C SER A 571 -46.22 -35.76 16.19
N PRO A 572 -47.38 -35.12 16.34
CA PRO A 572 -48.48 -35.74 17.07
C PRO A 572 -48.85 -37.01 16.31
N THR A 573 -48.59 -38.17 16.94
CA THR A 573 -49.20 -39.44 16.53
C THR A 573 -50.70 -39.22 16.44
N GLN A 574 -51.23 -39.29 15.22
CA GLN A 574 -52.67 -39.38 14.98
C GLN A 574 -53.14 -40.68 15.62
N THR A 575 -53.91 -40.57 16.71
CA THR A 575 -54.75 -41.64 17.22
C THR A 575 -56.10 -41.63 16.53
#